data_AF-A0A2U1S7U9-F1
#
_entry.id   AF-A0A2U1S7U9-F1
#
_cell.length_a   1.000
_cell.length_b   1.000
_cell.length_c   1.000
_cell.angle_alpha   90.00
_cell.angle_beta   90.00
_cell.angle_gamma   90.00
#
_symmetry.space_group_name_H-M   'P 1'
#
loop_
_entity.id
_entity.type
_entity.pdbx_description
1 polymer ?
#
loop_
_entity_poly.entity_id
_entity_poly.type
_entity_poly.pdbx_seq_one_letter_code
_entity_poly.pdbx_strand_id
1 'polypeptide(L)' 'MRKICPRCGSDRVEWVVPQMWSRWICYDCGYQGPIIEGDENLAKEIRDDFIKSLKESEEK' A
#
# COMPACT_ATOMS: atom_id res chain seq x y z
N MET A 1 -6.51 -11.65 -7.80
CA MET A 1 -6.96 -10.81 -6.68
C MET A 1 -5.90 -10.81 -5.58
N ARG A 2 -5.14 -9.72 -5.47
CA ARG A 2 -4.16 -9.49 -4.40
C ARG A 2 -4.64 -8.35 -3.51
N LYS A 3 -4.26 -8.40 -2.24
CA LYS A 3 -4.45 -7.31 -1.29
C LYS A 3 -3.31 -6.33 -1.48
N ILE A 4 -3.63 -5.08 -1.80
CA ILE A 4 -2.67 -4.06 -2.21
C ILE A 4 -2.78 -2.88 -1.24
N CYS A 5 -1.61 -2.38 -0.82
CA CYS A 5 -1.51 -1.16 -0.06
C CYS A 5 -1.84 0.06 -0.96
N PRO A 6 -2.84 0.89 -0.58
CA PRO A 6 -3.23 2.05 -1.38
C PRO A 6 -2.15 3.15 -1.45
N ARG A 7 -1.15 3.09 -0.56
CA ARG A 7 -0.09 4.10 -0.47
C ARG A 7 1.11 3.77 -1.34
N CYS A 8 1.56 2.52 -1.32
CA CYS A 8 2.85 2.15 -1.92
C CYS A 8 2.75 0.98 -2.91
N GLY A 9 1.55 0.48 -3.18
CA GLY A 9 1.34 -0.64 -4.11
C GLY A 9 1.86 -1.99 -3.63
N SER A 10 2.40 -2.09 -2.40
CA SER A 10 2.90 -3.35 -1.86
C SER A 10 1.77 -4.33 -1.53
N ASP A 11 2.02 -5.60 -1.76
CA ASP A 11 1.16 -6.71 -1.36
C ASP A 11 1.49 -7.26 0.04
N ARG A 12 2.53 -6.73 0.70
CA ARG A 12 2.90 -7.07 2.09
C ARG A 12 2.01 -6.37 3.10
N VAL A 13 0.73 -6.75 3.09
CA VAL A 13 -0.28 -6.25 4.03
C VAL A 13 -0.81 -7.39 4.89
N GLU A 14 -0.80 -7.22 6.20
CA GLU A 14 -1.35 -8.20 7.15
C GLU A 14 -2.41 -7.59 8.06
N TRP A 15 -3.38 -8.41 8.43
CA TRP A 15 -4.37 -8.05 9.44
C TRP A 15 -3.86 -8.52 10.81
N VAL A 16 -3.22 -7.61 11.54
CA VAL A 16 -2.46 -7.95 12.76
C VAL A 16 -3.32 -7.85 14.03
N VAL A 17 -4.43 -7.11 14.01
CA VAL A 17 -5.23 -6.82 15.21
C VAL A 17 -6.65 -7.40 15.09
N PRO A 18 -6.91 -8.59 15.65
CA PRO A 18 -8.20 -9.28 15.52
C PRO A 18 -9.40 -8.49 16.08
N GLN A 19 -9.17 -7.66 17.10
CA GLN A 19 -10.21 -6.79 17.69
C GLN A 19 -10.51 -5.54 16.85
N MET A 20 -9.62 -5.17 15.92
CA MET A 20 -9.80 -4.03 15.02
C MET A 20 -10.12 -4.57 13.63
N TRP A 21 -11.41 -4.76 13.38
CA TRP A 21 -11.90 -5.10 12.06
C TRP A 21 -11.45 -4.06 11.04
N SER A 22 -11.10 -4.51 9.84
CA SER A 22 -10.73 -3.65 8.70
C SER A 22 -9.43 -2.84 8.85
N ARG A 23 -8.57 -3.14 9.83
CA ARG A 23 -7.28 -2.45 10.01
C ARG A 23 -6.10 -3.32 9.57
N TRP A 24 -5.67 -3.14 8.33
CA TRP A 24 -4.49 -3.80 7.77
C TRP A 24 -3.24 -2.97 8.02
N ILE A 25 -2.10 -3.63 8.14
CA ILE A 25 -0.80 -3.00 8.29
C ILE A 25 0.06 -3.37 7.09
N CYS A 26 0.58 -2.36 6.40
CA CYS A 26 1.57 -2.51 5.35
C CYS A 26 2.97 -2.45 5.94
N TYR A 27 3.79 -3.46 5.71
CA TYR A 27 5.17 -3.50 6.22
C TYR A 27 6.18 -2.73 5.38
N ASP A 28 5.85 -2.41 4.13
CA ASP A 28 6.74 -1.63 3.26
C ASP A 28 6.74 -0.14 3.62
N CYS A 29 5.56 0.44 3.86
CA CYS A 29 5.42 1.88 4.08
C CYS A 29 4.84 2.26 5.44
N GLY A 30 4.52 1.28 6.29
CA GLY A 30 3.94 1.50 7.62
C GLY A 30 2.47 1.96 7.61
N TYR A 31 1.81 1.95 6.45
CA TYR A 31 0.40 2.35 6.35
C TYR A 31 -0.50 1.42 7.17
N GLN A 32 -1.39 2.01 7.97
CA GLN A 32 -2.36 1.28 8.78
C GLN A 32 -3.78 1.72 8.40
N GLY A 33 -4.60 0.81 7.86
CA GLY A 33 -5.93 1.17 7.39
C GLY A 33 -6.54 0.15 6.43
N PRO A 34 -7.56 0.56 5.66
CA PRO A 34 -8.17 -0.29 4.64
C PRO A 34 -7.22 -0.55 3.46
N ILE A 35 -7.37 -1.72 2.83
CA ILE A 35 -6.60 -2.13 1.65
C ILE A 35 -7.49 -2.12 0.41
N ILE A 36 -6.85 -2.15 -0.76
CA ILE A 36 -7.52 -2.32 -2.04
C ILE A 36 -7.31 -3.76 -2.50
N GLU A 37 -8.31 -4.36 -3.12
CA GLU A 37 -8.15 -5.64 -3.82
C GLU A 37 -8.06 -5.38 -5.32
N GLY A 38 -7.01 -5.89 -5.96
CA GLY A 38 -6.78 -5.63 -7.38
C GLY A 38 -5.82 -6.61 -8.03
N ASP A 39 -5.48 -6.30 -9.28
CA ASP A 39 -4.56 -7.08 -10.11
C ASP A 39 -3.14 -6.50 -10.05
N GLU A 40 -2.17 -7.24 -10.61
CA GLU A 40 -0.77 -6.85 -10.62
C GLU A 40 -0.53 -5.51 -11.33
N ASN A 41 -1.30 -5.21 -12.37
CA ASN A 41 -1.19 -3.94 -13.09
C ASN A 41 -1.51 -2.75 -12.17
N LEU A 42 -2.61 -2.84 -11.40
CA LEU A 42 -2.99 -1.80 -10.45
C LEU A 42 -1.93 -1.64 -9.34
N ALA A 43 -1.34 -2.73 -8.87
CA ALA A 43 -0.26 -2.67 -7.88
C ALA A 43 0.96 -1.93 -8.42
N LYS A 44 1.33 -2.15 -9.70
CA LYS A 44 2.45 -1.47 -10.36
C LYS A 44 2.18 0.01 -10.55
N GLU A 45 1.00 0.40 -11.01
CA GLU A 45 0.62 1.81 -11.19
C GLU A 45 0.74 2.58 -9.87
N ILE A 46 0.17 2.06 -8.78
CA ILE A 46 0.26 2.68 -7.45
C ILE A 46 1.72 2.76 -6.97
N ARG A 47 2.53 1.74 -7.25
CA ARG A 47 3.95 1.71 -6.86
C ARG A 47 4.74 2.79 -7.60
N ASP A 48 4.51 2.94 -8.90
CA ASP A 48 5.20 3.92 -9.74
C ASP A 48 4.83 5.35 -9.35
N ASP A 49 3.55 5.62 -9.11
CA ASP A 49 3.07 6.91 -8.60
C ASP A 49 3.69 7.26 -7.25
N PHE A 50 3.80 6.28 -6.35
CA PHE A 50 4.44 6.47 -5.05
C PHE A 50 5.93 6.84 -5.21
N ILE A 51 6.68 6.10 -6.03
CA ILE A 51 8.10 6.39 -6.30
C ILE A 51 8.28 7.77 -6.94
N LYS A 52 7.41 8.13 -7.88
CA LYS A 52 7.44 9.44 -8.53
C LYS A 52 7.22 10.56 -7.51
N SER A 53 6.23 10.42 -6.63
CA SER A 53 5.95 11.42 -5.59
C SER A 53 7.10 11.59 -4.59
N LEU A 54 7.85 10.51 -4.30
CA LEU A 54 9.03 10.57 -3.44
C LEU A 54 10.16 11.36 -4.10
N LYS A 55 10.44 11.10 -5.39
CA LYS A 55 11.46 11.86 -6.14
C LYS A 55 11.14 13.34 -6.22
N GLU A 56 9.88 13.68 -6.51
CA GLU A 56 9.42 15.07 -6.54
C GLU A 56 9.53 15.77 -5.17
N SER A 57 9.48 15.02 -4.07
CA SER A 57 9.65 15.56 -2.71
C SER A 57 11.12 15.71 -2.29
N GLU A 58 12.05 14.97 -2.88
CA GLU A 58 13.49 15.07 -2.61
C GLU A 58 14.16 16.18 -3.44
N GLU A 59 13.58 16.56 -4.58
CA GLU A 59 14.07 17.63 -5.45
C GLU A 59 13.66 19.05 -5.02
N LYS A 60 13.00 19.20 -3.86
CA LYS A 60 12.44 20.47 -3.36
C LYS A 60 13.09 20.93 -2.06
#